data_AF-A0A939W682-F1
#
_entry.id   AF-A0A939W682-F1
#
_cell.length_a   1.000
_cell.length_b   1.000
_cell.length_c   1.000
_cell.angle_alpha   90.00
_cell.angle_beta   90.00
_cell.angle_gamma   90.00
#
_symmetry.space_group_name_H-M   'P 1'
#
loop_
_entity.id
_entity.type
_entity.pdbx_description
1 polymer ?
#
loop_
_entity_poly.entity_id
_entity_poly.type
_entity_poly.pdbx_seq_one_letter_code
_entity_poly.pdbx_strand_id
1 'polypeptide(L)'
;MKQKAFVVYPSWRYYMDLLEDPELITEFAYAMFDVGEGKEPRIANSKVEVAINAIKPIIDANNAAYEERCRKNKAAARRRWSNADADAQHTDANAFHSDANAFHSDGDNDNDNENDYDNDHDNDDDNDNKNCLSCQAGPSEIPTETEVIQAAQIRGLDFSEEEARHFIQFYFVEKEGCIGGNPIRNWR
;
A
#
# COMPACT_ATOMS: atom_id res chain seq x y z
N MET A 1 -11.23 24.51 11.23
CA MET A 1 -11.53 23.10 11.59
C MET A 1 -11.04 22.20 10.47
N LYS A 2 -10.46 21.03 10.77
CA LYS A 2 -10.20 20.01 9.74
C LYS A 2 -11.54 19.37 9.35
N GLN A 3 -11.79 19.22 8.06
CA GLN A 3 -12.94 18.50 7.56
C GLN A 3 -12.73 16.99 7.80
N LYS A 4 -13.75 16.31 8.31
CA LYS A 4 -13.80 14.84 8.36
C LYS A 4 -14.44 14.34 7.07
N ALA A 5 -13.95 13.22 6.57
CA ALA A 5 -14.52 12.52 5.43
C ALA A 5 -14.98 11.14 5.90
N PHE A 6 -16.08 10.65 5.33
CA PHE A 6 -16.54 9.27 5.48
C PHE A 6 -17.03 8.78 4.12
N VAL A 7 -17.19 7.46 4.00
CA VAL A 7 -17.58 6.80 2.75
C VAL A 7 -19.06 6.44 2.78
N VAL A 8 -19.76 6.69 1.68
CA VAL A 8 -21.13 6.24 1.43
C VAL A 8 -21.10 5.17 0.35
N TYR A 9 -21.74 4.03 0.62
CA TYR A 9 -21.76 2.91 -0.31
C TYR A 9 -23.07 2.88 -1.12
N PRO A 10 -23.01 2.57 -2.44
CA PRO A 10 -24.21 2.43 -3.26
C PRO A 10 -25.23 1.40 -2.71
N SER A 11 -24.76 0.37 -2.00
CA SER A 11 -25.62 -0.64 -1.37
C SER A 11 -26.59 -0.05 -0.33
N TRP A 12 -26.27 1.11 0.26
CA TRP A 12 -27.12 1.76 1.24
C TRP A 12 -28.35 2.44 0.64
N ARG A 13 -28.42 2.53 -0.69
CA ARG A 13 -29.63 2.94 -1.40
C ARG A 13 -30.84 2.09 -0.99
N TYR A 14 -30.64 0.81 -0.69
CA TYR A 14 -31.68 -0.08 -0.18
C TYR A 14 -32.44 0.52 1.02
N TYR A 15 -31.73 1.16 1.97
CA TYR A 15 -32.36 1.77 3.13
C TYR A 15 -33.16 3.01 2.77
N MET A 16 -32.69 3.80 1.80
CA MET A 16 -33.44 4.96 1.29
C MET A 16 -34.73 4.52 0.59
N ASP A 17 -34.65 3.48 -0.23
CA ASP A 17 -35.82 2.93 -0.93
C ASP A 17 -36.83 2.33 0.06
N LEU A 18 -36.38 1.71 1.16
CA LEU A 18 -37.24 1.15 2.22
C LEU A 18 -37.99 2.22 3.02
N LEU A 19 -37.43 3.43 3.14
CA LEU A 19 -38.06 4.52 3.86
C LEU A 19 -39.26 5.09 3.10
N GLU A 20 -39.23 5.04 1.76
CA GLU A 20 -40.26 5.49 0.79
C GLU A 20 -40.66 6.98 0.87
N ASP A 21 -40.52 7.60 2.04
CA ASP A 21 -40.88 8.97 2.38
C ASP A 21 -39.66 9.90 2.24
N PRO A 22 -39.73 10.94 1.39
CA PRO A 22 -38.67 11.94 1.24
C PRO A 22 -38.23 12.61 2.54
N GLU A 23 -39.13 12.85 3.50
CA GLU A 23 -38.77 13.45 4.79
C GLU A 23 -37.90 12.50 5.62
N LEU A 24 -38.24 11.21 5.62
CA LEU A 24 -37.46 10.18 6.31
C LEU A 24 -36.11 9.92 5.63
N ILE A 25 -36.07 9.95 4.29
CA ILE A 25 -34.80 9.85 3.54
C ILE A 25 -33.89 11.04 3.87
N THR A 26 -34.48 12.23 4.03
CA THR A 26 -33.75 13.45 4.42
C THR A 26 -33.23 13.33 5.85
N GLU A 27 -34.06 12.87 6.79
CA GLU A 27 -33.65 12.60 8.17
C GLU A 27 -32.52 11.57 8.24
N PHE A 28 -32.62 10.48 7.48
CA PHE A 28 -31.57 9.47 7.34
C PHE A 28 -30.27 10.04 6.79
N ALA A 29 -30.34 10.91 5.77
CA ALA A 29 -29.16 11.58 5.22
C ALA A 29 -28.47 12.48 6.27
N TYR A 30 -29.22 13.27 7.03
CA TYR A 30 -28.66 14.09 8.10
C TYR A 30 -28.03 13.25 9.22
N ALA A 31 -28.70 12.16 9.62
CA ALA A 31 -28.17 11.25 10.61
C ALA A 31 -26.86 10.57 10.15
N MET A 32 -26.72 10.23 8.86
CA MET A 32 -25.45 9.75 8.30
C MET A 32 -24.32 10.77 8.43
N PHE A 33 -24.58 12.05 8.18
CA PHE A 33 -23.57 13.10 8.34
C PHE A 33 -23.16 13.28 9.81
N ASP A 34 -24.13 13.27 10.74
CA ASP A 34 -23.83 13.33 12.17
C ASP A 34 -22.94 12.15 12.59
N VAL A 35 -23.28 10.92 12.19
CA VAL A 35 -22.46 9.72 12.46
C VAL A 35 -21.06 9.84 11.83
N GLY A 36 -20.97 10.30 10.57
CA GLY A 36 -19.68 10.53 9.90
C GLY A 36 -18.79 11.56 10.59
N GLU A 37 -19.38 12.51 11.30
CA GLU A 37 -18.65 13.48 12.14
C GLU A 37 -18.28 12.93 13.52
N GLY A 38 -18.84 11.78 13.91
CA GLY A 38 -18.73 11.19 15.25
C GLY A 38 -19.68 11.83 16.27
N LYS A 39 -20.81 12.38 15.79
CA LYS A 39 -21.88 12.94 16.62
C LYS A 39 -23.01 11.93 16.77
N GLU A 40 -23.73 12.02 17.88
CA GLU A 40 -24.96 11.27 18.05
C GLU A 40 -26.06 11.85 17.15
N PRO A 41 -26.64 11.05 16.23
CA PRO A 41 -27.64 11.54 15.30
C PRO A 41 -28.95 11.88 16.02
N ARG A 42 -29.61 12.96 15.61
CA ARG A 42 -30.98 13.26 16.05
C ARG A 42 -31.98 12.53 15.18
N ILE A 43 -32.62 11.52 15.75
CA ILE A 43 -33.59 10.67 15.06
C ILE A 43 -34.93 10.75 15.78
N ALA A 44 -35.98 11.08 15.04
CA ALA A 44 -37.36 11.13 15.47
C ALA A 44 -38.14 9.88 15.02
N ASN A 45 -37.78 9.28 13.87
CA ASN A 45 -38.49 8.15 13.31
C ASN A 45 -37.78 6.80 13.54
N SER A 46 -38.50 5.83 14.10
CA SER A 46 -37.99 4.47 14.34
C SER A 46 -37.47 3.75 13.08
N LYS A 47 -38.02 4.01 11.89
CA LYS A 47 -37.51 3.42 10.65
C LYS A 47 -36.12 3.95 10.30
N VAL A 48 -35.90 5.25 10.51
CA VAL A 48 -34.60 5.90 10.33
C VAL A 48 -33.61 5.37 11.35
N GLU A 49 -34.04 5.19 12.61
CA GLU A 49 -33.22 4.60 13.67
C GLU A 49 -32.70 3.20 13.30
N VAL A 50 -33.58 2.33 12.80
CA VAL A 50 -33.20 0.99 12.34
C VAL A 50 -32.18 1.06 11.18
N ALA A 51 -32.43 1.91 10.18
CA ALA A 51 -31.53 2.08 9.06
C ALA A 51 -30.15 2.60 9.50
N ILE A 52 -30.11 3.58 10.40
CA ILE A 52 -28.87 4.15 10.94
C ILE A 52 -28.11 3.11 11.76
N ASN A 53 -28.80 2.34 12.61
CA ASN A 53 -28.17 1.29 13.41
C ASN A 53 -27.54 0.19 12.55
N ALA A 54 -28.04 -0.03 11.34
CA ALA A 54 -27.44 -0.98 10.39
C ALA A 54 -26.12 -0.47 9.78
N ILE A 55 -25.97 0.84 9.55
CA ILE A 55 -24.80 1.41 8.86
C ILE A 55 -23.77 2.02 9.81
N LYS A 56 -24.17 2.48 10.99
CA LYS A 56 -23.30 3.14 11.97
C LYS A 56 -22.05 2.30 12.30
N PRO A 57 -22.15 0.98 12.57
CA PRO A 57 -20.97 0.18 12.85
C PRO A 57 -19.96 0.15 11.69
N ILE A 58 -20.44 0.23 10.45
CA ILE A 58 -19.59 0.23 9.25
C ILE A 58 -18.83 1.56 9.15
N ILE A 59 -19.51 2.69 9.39
CA ILE A 59 -18.88 4.01 9.40
C ILE A 59 -17.81 4.09 10.51
N ASP A 60 -18.16 3.65 11.72
CA ASP A 60 -17.24 3.67 12.87
C ASP A 60 -16.00 2.81 12.60
N ALA A 61 -16.17 1.60 12.08
CA ALA A 61 -15.05 0.72 11.73
C ALA A 61 -14.14 1.31 10.64
N ASN A 62 -14.74 1.90 9.60
CA ASN A 62 -13.98 2.56 8.53
C ASN A 62 -13.18 3.76 9.03
N ASN A 63 -13.77 4.57 9.92
CA ASN A 63 -13.11 5.72 10.51
C ASN A 63 -11.94 5.27 11.40
N ALA A 64 -12.14 4.25 12.24
CA ALA A 64 -11.07 3.69 13.08
C ALA A 64 -9.91 3.14 12.23
N ALA A 65 -10.20 2.39 11.17
CA ALA A 65 -9.19 1.86 10.26
C ALA A 65 -8.43 3.00 9.53
N TYR A 66 -9.12 4.06 9.13
CA TYR A 66 -8.51 5.23 8.51
C TYR A 66 -7.57 5.96 9.48
N GLU A 67 -8.03 6.21 10.71
CA GLU A 67 -7.23 6.87 11.74
C GLU A 67 -5.98 6.09 12.10
N GLU A 68 -6.09 4.76 12.21
CA GLU A 68 -4.96 3.88 12.46
C GLU A 68 -3.95 3.91 11.32
N ARG A 69 -4.41 3.86 10.07
CA ARG A 69 -3.54 4.02 8.89
C ARG A 69 -2.84 5.39 8.90
N CYS A 70 -3.55 6.46 9.22
CA CYS A 70 -2.94 7.79 9.37
C CYS A 70 -1.88 7.81 10.47
N ARG A 71 -2.12 7.14 11.61
CA ARG A 71 -1.17 7.02 12.72
C ARG A 71 0.09 6.28 12.28
N LYS A 72 -0.05 5.10 11.65
CA LYS A 72 1.07 4.32 11.12
C LYS A 72 1.86 5.10 10.08
N ASN A 73 1.19 5.74 9.13
CA ASN A 73 1.85 6.56 8.09
C ASN A 73 2.60 7.75 8.68
N LYS A 74 2.02 8.42 9.69
CA LYS A 74 2.69 9.52 10.40
C LYS A 74 3.93 9.04 11.16
N ALA A 75 3.87 7.87 11.80
CA ALA A 75 5.02 7.27 12.47
C ALA A 75 6.11 6.87 11.46
N ALA A 76 5.74 6.25 10.34
CA ALA A 76 6.67 5.87 9.28
C ALA A 76 7.35 7.10 8.65
N ALA A 77 6.59 8.17 8.36
CA ALA A 77 7.15 9.43 7.86
C ALA A 77 8.14 10.07 8.86
N ARG A 78 7.81 10.04 10.16
CA ARG A 78 8.72 10.52 11.21
C ARG A 78 10.01 9.72 11.28
N ARG A 79 9.94 8.39 11.22
CA ARG A 79 11.13 7.53 11.20
C ARG A 79 12.01 7.81 9.98
N ARG A 80 11.40 7.92 8.78
CA ARG A 80 12.12 8.25 7.54
C ARG A 80 12.90 9.56 7.64
N TRP A 81 12.28 10.61 8.19
CA TRP A 81 12.95 11.91 8.30
C TRP A 81 13.91 12.00 9.50
N SER A 82 13.59 11.38 10.63
CA SER A 82 14.50 11.33 11.77
C SER A 82 15.79 10.55 11.46
N ASN A 83 15.70 9.48 10.67
CA ASN A 83 16.87 8.72 10.25
C ASN A 83 17.67 9.46 9.15
N ALA A 84 16.99 10.18 8.25
CA ALA A 84 17.67 11.04 7.27
C ALA A 84 18.44 12.19 7.93
N ASP A 85 17.93 12.77 9.02
CA ASP A 85 18.62 13.81 9.79
C ASP A 85 19.82 13.25 10.59
N ALA A 86 19.78 11.96 10.96
CA ALA A 86 20.91 11.28 11.59
C ALA A 86 22.00 10.93 10.58
N ASP A 87 21.63 10.41 9.40
CA ASP A 87 22.59 10.13 8.31
C ASP A 87 23.24 11.41 7.77
N ALA A 88 22.51 12.53 7.72
CA ALA A 88 23.08 13.83 7.33
C ALA A 88 24.06 14.41 8.36
N GLN A 89 23.93 14.03 9.65
CA GLN A 89 24.88 14.46 10.69
C GLN A 89 26.15 13.62 10.73
N HIS A 90 26.19 12.45 10.07
CA HIS A 90 27.38 11.62 9.97
C HIS A 90 28.24 11.89 8.73
N THR A 91 27.83 12.75 7.80
CA THR A 91 28.60 13.03 6.56
C THR A 91 29.44 14.30 6.57
N ASP A 92 29.38 15.13 7.63
CA ASP A 92 30.00 16.46 7.62
C ASP A 92 31.27 16.59 8.48
N ALA A 93 31.93 15.48 8.82
CA ALA A 93 33.26 15.48 9.40
C ALA A 93 34.19 14.50 8.68
N ASN A 94 35.08 15.05 7.84
CA ASN A 94 36.21 14.41 7.16
C ASN A 94 35.98 13.95 5.71
N ALA A 95 35.81 14.90 4.79
CA ALA A 95 36.09 14.70 3.36
C ALA A 95 37.23 15.62 2.87
N PHE A 96 38.29 15.70 3.66
CA PHE A 96 39.63 15.99 3.15
C PHE A 96 40.55 15.01 3.85
N HIS A 97 41.07 14.01 3.13
CA HIS A 97 42.48 13.64 3.12
C HIS A 97 42.68 12.41 2.21
N SER A 98 43.50 12.66 1.19
CA SER A 98 44.17 11.70 0.32
C SER A 98 44.85 10.55 1.08
N ASP A 99 44.81 9.36 0.48
CA ASP A 99 45.74 8.21 0.59
C ASP A 99 46.61 8.09 1.85
N ALA A 100 46.38 7.05 2.67
CA ALA A 100 47.41 6.12 3.18
C ALA A 100 46.84 5.12 4.21
N ASN A 101 47.34 3.88 4.14
CA ASN A 101 47.18 2.79 5.11
C ASN A 101 47.20 3.24 6.59
N ALA A 102 46.20 2.84 7.38
CA ALA A 102 46.36 2.65 8.82
C ALA A 102 45.31 1.67 9.37
N PHE A 103 45.83 0.56 9.89
CA PHE A 103 45.19 -0.39 10.78
C PHE A 103 44.80 0.34 12.09
N HIS A 104 43.61 0.11 12.65
CA HIS A 104 43.37 -0.16 14.08
C HIS A 104 41.88 -0.36 14.37
N SER A 105 41.59 -1.51 14.99
CA SER A 105 40.33 -1.87 15.65
C SER A 105 40.06 -0.99 16.86
N ASP A 106 38.80 -0.65 17.07
CA ASP A 106 38.06 -0.53 18.35
C ASP A 106 36.57 -0.45 17.91
N GLY A 107 35.62 -1.28 18.31
CA GLY A 107 35.51 -2.05 19.53
C GLY A 107 34.45 -1.47 20.45
N ASP A 108 33.26 -1.11 19.96
CA ASP A 108 32.11 -0.80 20.83
C ASP A 108 30.87 -1.59 20.40
N ASN A 109 30.40 -2.38 21.36
CA ASN A 109 29.35 -3.37 21.30
C ASN A 109 28.23 -2.88 22.22
N ASP A 110 27.33 -2.06 21.71
CA ASP A 110 26.11 -1.68 22.43
C ASP A 110 24.97 -2.61 22.00
N ASN A 111 24.83 -3.65 22.81
CA ASN A 111 23.80 -4.66 22.72
C ASN A 111 22.59 -4.23 23.58
N ASP A 112 21.72 -3.38 23.02
CA ASP A 112 20.39 -3.13 23.60
C ASP A 112 19.38 -4.11 23.00
N ASN A 113 19.28 -5.24 23.69
CA ASN A 113 18.37 -6.34 23.44
C ASN A 113 17.01 -6.03 24.09
N GLU A 114 16.10 -5.36 23.38
CA GLU A 114 14.68 -5.34 23.73
C GLU A 114 13.92 -6.30 22.80
N ASN A 115 13.79 -7.55 23.27
CA ASN A 115 12.85 -8.52 22.69
C ASN A 115 11.43 -8.15 23.11
N ASP A 116 10.62 -7.67 22.18
CA ASP A 116 9.17 -7.85 22.24
C ASP A 116 8.76 -8.73 21.05
N TYR A 117 8.62 -10.01 21.35
CA TYR A 117 7.97 -10.97 20.47
C TYR A 117 6.46 -10.73 20.57
N ASP A 118 5.82 -10.29 19.50
CA ASP A 118 4.49 -10.79 19.18
C ASP A 118 4.38 -11.01 17.67
N ASN A 119 4.06 -12.26 17.34
CA ASN A 119 3.83 -12.72 15.97
C ASN A 119 2.51 -12.12 15.49
N ASP A 120 2.46 -11.59 14.27
CA ASP A 120 1.53 -12.15 13.30
C ASP A 120 1.85 -11.66 11.89
N HIS A 121 1.84 -12.63 10.98
CA HIS A 121 1.99 -12.55 9.54
C HIS A 121 1.30 -11.32 8.92
N ASP A 122 2.09 -10.42 8.35
CA ASP A 122 1.66 -9.64 7.19
C ASP A 122 2.76 -9.70 6.13
N ASN A 123 2.37 -10.11 4.93
CA ASN A 123 3.23 -10.15 3.74
C ASN A 123 3.64 -8.71 3.39
N ASP A 124 4.75 -8.25 3.96
CA ASP A 124 5.42 -7.05 3.50
C ASP A 124 6.20 -7.41 2.22
N ASP A 125 5.56 -7.13 1.08
CA ASP A 125 6.23 -6.94 -0.22
C ASP A 125 7.10 -5.67 -0.11
N ASP A 126 8.21 -5.79 0.62
CA ASP A 126 9.27 -4.80 0.66
C ASP A 126 10.00 -4.83 -0.69
N ASN A 127 9.56 -3.94 -1.56
CA ASN A 127 10.26 -3.54 -2.77
C ASN A 127 11.49 -2.70 -2.37
N ASP A 128 12.46 -3.37 -1.75
CA ASP A 128 13.80 -2.86 -1.56
C ASP A 128 14.52 -2.86 -2.89
N ASN A 129 14.90 -1.65 -3.30
CA ASN A 129 15.80 -1.35 -4.40
C ASN A 129 17.17 -1.99 -4.13
N LYS A 130 17.26 -3.31 -4.29
CA LYS A 130 18.51 -4.05 -4.38
C LYS A 130 19.05 -3.83 -5.78
N ASN A 131 20.05 -2.96 -5.85
CA ASN A 131 21.05 -2.95 -6.90
C ASN A 131 21.37 -4.40 -7.31
N CYS A 132 20.98 -4.82 -8.53
CA CYS A 132 21.17 -6.17 -9.02
C CYS A 132 22.66 -6.42 -9.23
N LEU A 133 23.33 -6.86 -8.17
CA LEU A 133 24.67 -7.45 -8.20
C LEU A 133 24.57 -8.95 -7.91
N SER A 134 23.63 -9.63 -8.59
CA SER A 134 23.61 -11.09 -8.86
C SER A 134 22.19 -11.57 -9.24
N CYS A 135 21.65 -11.12 -10.37
CA CYS A 135 20.42 -11.73 -10.92
C CYS A 135 20.76 -13.09 -11.56
N GLN A 136 21.09 -14.10 -10.74
CA GLN A 136 21.15 -15.49 -11.17
C GLN A 136 19.81 -16.16 -10.85
N ALA A 137 18.89 -16.13 -11.83
CA ALA A 137 17.74 -17.04 -12.06
C ALA A 137 16.52 -16.33 -12.69
N GLY A 138 16.73 -15.44 -13.67
CA GLY A 138 15.73 -15.22 -14.73
C GLY A 138 15.82 -16.33 -15.79
N PRO A 139 14.84 -16.47 -16.70
CA PRO A 139 14.97 -17.38 -17.84
C PRO A 139 16.29 -17.07 -18.55
N SER A 140 17.08 -18.12 -18.80
CA SER A 140 18.45 -18.00 -19.31
C SER A 140 18.52 -17.31 -20.68
N GLU A 141 17.39 -17.13 -21.35
CA GLU A 141 17.25 -16.57 -22.69
C GLU A 141 15.99 -15.69 -22.75
N ILE A 142 16.10 -14.55 -23.44
CA ILE A 142 14.98 -13.65 -23.75
C ILE A 142 14.04 -14.42 -24.69
N PRO A 143 12.72 -14.47 -24.42
CA PRO A 143 11.80 -15.22 -25.25
C PRO A 143 11.58 -14.55 -26.61
N THR A 144 11.32 -15.35 -27.63
CA THR A 144 10.98 -14.86 -28.96
C THR A 144 9.52 -14.42 -29.06
N GLU A 145 9.22 -13.54 -30.02
CA GLU A 145 7.86 -13.05 -30.28
C GLU A 145 6.87 -14.20 -30.49
N THR A 146 7.29 -15.25 -31.21
CA THR A 146 6.47 -16.44 -31.47
C THR A 146 6.16 -17.22 -30.20
N GLU A 147 7.10 -17.36 -29.27
CA GLU A 147 6.86 -18.06 -28.00
C GLU A 147 5.90 -17.27 -27.10
N VAL A 148 5.98 -15.93 -27.13
CA VAL A 148 5.06 -15.06 -26.40
C VAL A 148 3.64 -15.16 -26.95
N ILE A 149 3.48 -15.15 -28.26
CA ILE A 149 2.18 -15.33 -28.91
C ILE A 149 1.59 -16.71 -28.58
N GLN A 150 2.38 -17.79 -28.65
CA GLN A 150 1.92 -19.14 -28.32
C GLN A 150 1.51 -19.26 -26.84
N ALA A 151 2.27 -18.68 -25.92
CA ALA A 151 1.93 -18.67 -24.49
C ALA A 151 0.64 -17.89 -24.21
N ALA A 152 0.46 -16.73 -24.86
CA ALA A 152 -0.76 -15.94 -24.77
C ALA A 152 -1.98 -16.71 -25.28
N GLN A 153 -1.85 -17.41 -26.42
CA GLN A 153 -2.91 -18.22 -27.01
C GLN A 153 -3.37 -19.37 -26.11
N ILE A 154 -2.45 -20.05 -25.41
CA ILE A 154 -2.78 -21.09 -24.42
C ILE A 154 -3.66 -20.52 -23.30
N ARG A 155 -3.48 -19.25 -22.96
CA ARG A 155 -4.26 -18.52 -21.95
C ARG A 155 -5.52 -17.84 -22.51
N GLY A 156 -5.84 -18.08 -23.78
CA GLY A 156 -7.01 -17.50 -24.45
C GLY A 156 -6.86 -16.02 -24.83
N LEU A 157 -5.62 -15.51 -24.87
CA LEU A 157 -5.30 -14.16 -25.31
C LEU A 157 -4.79 -14.21 -26.77
N ASP A 158 -5.27 -13.29 -27.60
CA ASP A 158 -4.84 -13.16 -29.00
C ASP A 158 -3.85 -12.00 -29.10
N PHE A 159 -2.57 -12.27 -28.87
CA PHE A 159 -1.51 -11.26 -29.00
C PHE A 159 -1.12 -11.12 -30.47
N SER A 160 -1.15 -9.89 -30.96
CA SER A 160 -0.47 -9.51 -32.20
C SER A 160 1.05 -9.55 -32.05
N GLU A 161 1.75 -9.56 -33.18
CA GLU A 161 3.22 -9.51 -33.22
C GLU A 161 3.78 -8.23 -32.56
N GLU A 162 3.07 -7.10 -32.68
CA GLU A 162 3.44 -5.85 -32.03
C GLU A 162 3.27 -5.90 -30.50
N GLU A 163 2.22 -6.56 -30.01
CA GLU A 163 1.99 -6.73 -28.57
C GLU A 163 3.02 -7.68 -27.95
N ALA A 164 3.41 -8.72 -28.68
CA ALA A 164 4.51 -9.61 -28.28
C ALA A 164 5.85 -8.86 -28.20
N ARG A 165 6.15 -7.98 -29.18
CA ARG A 165 7.33 -7.11 -29.14
C ARG A 165 7.34 -6.18 -27.94
N HIS A 166 6.23 -5.49 -27.68
CA HIS A 166 6.13 -4.58 -26.53
C HIS A 166 6.27 -5.32 -25.20
N PHE A 167 5.70 -6.53 -25.10
CA PHE A 167 5.87 -7.37 -23.92
C PHE A 167 7.35 -7.72 -23.68
N ILE A 168 8.07 -8.16 -24.71
CA ILE A 168 9.50 -8.50 -24.61
C ILE A 168 10.33 -7.27 -24.24
N GLN A 169 10.10 -6.15 -24.95
CA GLN A 169 10.81 -4.90 -24.72
C GLN A 169 10.62 -4.41 -23.28
N PHE A 170 9.40 -4.41 -22.77
CA PHE A 170 9.14 -3.96 -21.41
C PHE A 170 9.73 -4.91 -20.36
N TYR A 171 9.38 -6.20 -20.42
CA TYR A 171 9.71 -7.12 -19.31
C TYR A 171 11.15 -7.65 -19.33
N PHE A 172 11.75 -7.82 -20.51
CA PHE A 172 13.07 -8.46 -20.64
C PHE A 172 14.18 -7.49 -21.02
N VAL A 173 13.86 -6.38 -21.69
CA VAL A 173 14.87 -5.35 -22.05
C VAL A 173 14.88 -4.22 -21.03
N GLU A 174 13.75 -3.54 -20.80
CA GLU A 174 13.69 -2.38 -19.89
C GLU A 174 13.70 -2.76 -18.41
N LYS A 175 13.07 -3.88 -18.08
CA LYS A 175 12.97 -4.39 -16.71
C LYS A 175 13.98 -5.49 -16.40
N GLU A 176 14.87 -5.82 -17.34
CA GLU A 176 15.93 -6.82 -17.18
C GLU A 176 15.41 -8.17 -16.62
N GLY A 177 14.18 -8.56 -16.97
CA GLY A 177 13.56 -9.78 -16.49
C GLY A 177 13.09 -9.73 -15.03
N CYS A 178 12.87 -8.54 -14.45
CA CYS A 178 12.48 -8.36 -13.06
C CYS A 178 11.20 -7.52 -12.90
N ILE A 179 10.27 -7.93 -12.03
CA ILE A 179 9.08 -7.16 -11.66
C ILE A 179 9.09 -6.94 -10.15
N GLY A 180 9.07 -5.68 -9.72
CA GLY A 180 9.09 -5.33 -8.29
C GLY A 180 10.30 -5.88 -7.55
N GLY A 181 11.48 -5.84 -8.19
CA GLY A 181 12.73 -6.36 -7.62
C GLY A 181 12.89 -7.89 -7.68
N ASN A 182 11.86 -8.63 -8.11
CA ASN A 182 11.88 -10.10 -8.19
C ASN A 182 12.04 -10.59 -9.63
N PRO A 183 12.87 -11.62 -9.91
CA PRO A 183 13.04 -12.17 -11.24
C PRO A 183 11.78 -12.89 -11.73
N ILE A 184 11.44 -12.69 -13.01
CA ILE A 184 10.31 -13.34 -13.66
C ILE A 184 10.67 -14.81 -13.91
N ARG A 185 10.20 -15.72 -13.06
CA ARG A 185 10.54 -17.15 -13.15
C ARG A 185 9.66 -17.95 -14.11
N ASN A 186 8.42 -17.52 -14.34
CA ASN A 186 7.47 -18.21 -15.22
C ASN A 186 6.66 -17.18 -16.02
N TRP A 187 7.24 -16.74 -17.14
CA TRP A 187 6.63 -15.72 -17.99
C TRP A 187 5.55 -16.28 -18.95
N ARG A 188 5.57 -17.60 -19.20
CA ARG A 188 4.64 -18.32 -20.10
C ARG A 188 3.29 -18.56 -19.43
#